data_AF-A0A9E1SJ15-F1
#
_entry.id   AF-A0A9E1SJ15-F1
#
_cell.length_a   1.000
_cell.length_b   1.000
_cell.length_c   1.000
_cell.angle_alpha   90.00
_cell.angle_beta   90.00
_cell.angle_gamma   90.00
#
_symmetry.space_group_name_H-M   'P 1'
#
loop_
_entity.id
_entity.type
_entity.pdbx_description
1 polymer ?
#
loop_
_entity_poly.entity_id
_entity_poly.type
_entity_poly.pdbx_seq_one_letter_code
_entity_poly.pdbx_strand_id
1 'polypeptide(L)'
;MPFFKKNNLNLFLFLSLTINLSMGIANEINNFDIKGINVGRDDNSIFISLEQSSTLPPNIIELLERGIPIAFNLKIEIIKENKFWFDKVIQHYNYSYQIKYFSLRKVFEVIDIKGNTKSFKSEQEAIQSLLNKKEIIIKKYKNLEKTKLKIWVELDKG
;
A
#
# COMPACT_ATOMS: atom_id res chain seq x y z
N MET A 1 -5.58 26.70 -57.91
CA MET A 1 -6.73 25.84 -58.28
C MET A 1 -6.60 25.45 -59.74
N PRO A 2 -7.23 24.35 -60.20
CA PRO A 2 -7.93 23.31 -59.43
C PRO A 2 -6.93 22.13 -59.16
N PHE A 3 -7.24 20.84 -59.01
CA PHE A 3 -8.49 20.10 -58.72
C PHE A 3 -8.16 18.90 -57.81
N PHE A 4 -8.94 18.63 -56.76
CA PHE A 4 -8.93 17.34 -56.07
C PHE A 4 -9.94 16.39 -56.73
N LYS A 5 -9.59 15.10 -56.92
CA LYS A 5 -10.60 14.09 -57.32
C LYS A 5 -10.38 12.70 -56.69
N LYS A 6 -11.12 12.50 -55.60
CA LYS A 6 -11.93 11.30 -55.26
C LYS A 6 -11.22 9.94 -55.10
N ASN A 7 -10.97 9.63 -53.82
CA ASN A 7 -11.45 8.41 -53.13
C ASN A 7 -10.76 7.06 -53.41
N ASN A 8 -9.75 6.73 -52.60
CA ASN A 8 -9.40 5.34 -52.26
C ASN A 8 -9.70 5.11 -50.77
N LEU A 9 -10.91 4.62 -50.49
CA LEU A 9 -11.53 4.49 -49.16
C LEU A 9 -11.00 3.29 -48.34
N ASN A 10 -9.71 2.96 -48.48
CA ASN A 10 -9.10 1.70 -47.99
C ASN A 10 -7.85 1.89 -47.12
N LEU A 11 -7.67 3.07 -46.51
CA LEU A 11 -6.63 3.31 -45.49
C LEU A 11 -7.20 3.33 -44.05
N PHE A 12 -8.28 2.58 -43.80
CA PHE A 12 -8.98 2.53 -42.51
C PHE A 12 -9.09 1.09 -41.94
N LEU A 13 -8.22 0.18 -42.40
CA LEU A 13 -8.31 -1.26 -42.15
C LEU A 13 -7.04 -1.89 -41.52
N PHE A 14 -6.20 -1.08 -40.85
CA PHE A 14 -5.02 -1.55 -40.12
C PHE A 14 -4.94 -1.02 -38.68
N LEU A 15 -6.05 -1.14 -37.93
CA LEU A 15 -5.97 -1.12 -36.46
C LEU A 15 -7.05 -1.95 -35.74
N SER A 16 -7.45 -3.09 -36.33
CA SER A 16 -8.10 -4.16 -35.56
C SER A 16 -7.06 -4.94 -34.74
N LEU A 17 -6.36 -4.24 -33.85
CA LEU A 17 -5.45 -4.90 -32.92
C LEU A 17 -6.29 -5.72 -31.94
N THR A 18 -6.18 -7.04 -32.04
CA THR A 18 -6.97 -7.99 -31.28
C THR A 18 -6.83 -7.73 -29.78
N ILE A 19 -7.95 -7.35 -29.15
CA ILE A 19 -8.06 -7.25 -27.69
C ILE A 19 -7.94 -8.67 -27.14
N ASN A 20 -6.73 -9.07 -26.77
CA ASN A 20 -6.51 -10.28 -26.00
C ASN A 20 -7.05 -10.02 -24.58
N LEU A 21 -8.27 -10.49 -24.33
CA LEU A 21 -8.88 -10.54 -23.01
C LEU A 21 -8.12 -11.58 -22.16
N SER A 22 -6.94 -11.22 -21.66
CA SER A 22 -6.29 -11.97 -20.60
C SER A 22 -7.12 -11.81 -19.33
N MET A 23 -8.06 -12.73 -19.12
CA MET A 23 -8.87 -12.79 -17.92
C MET A 23 -7.98 -13.27 -16.75
N GLY A 24 -7.16 -12.34 -16.24
CA GLY A 24 -6.38 -12.57 -15.03
C GLY A 24 -7.35 -12.82 -13.88
N ILE A 25 -7.15 -13.92 -13.16
CA ILE A 25 -7.79 -14.09 -11.86
C ILE A 25 -7.16 -13.04 -10.94
N ALA A 26 -7.88 -11.93 -10.75
CA ALA A 26 -7.63 -11.05 -9.64
C ALA A 26 -7.90 -11.86 -8.38
N ASN A 27 -6.83 -12.31 -7.71
CA ASN A 27 -6.95 -12.67 -6.31
C ASN A 27 -7.35 -11.40 -5.58
N GLU A 28 -8.63 -11.29 -5.21
CA GLU A 28 -9.08 -10.28 -4.26
C GLU A 28 -8.40 -10.57 -2.92
N ILE A 29 -7.25 -9.94 -2.72
CA ILE A 29 -6.77 -9.63 -1.38
C ILE A 29 -7.84 -8.68 -0.83
N ASN A 30 -8.81 -9.23 -0.08
CA ASN A 30 -9.91 -8.44 0.47
C ASN A 30 -9.33 -7.19 1.13
N ASN A 31 -9.84 -6.02 0.77
CA ASN A 31 -9.19 -4.75 1.06
C ASN A 31 -8.83 -4.64 2.54
N PHE A 32 -7.58 -4.30 2.82
CA PHE A 32 -7.14 -4.01 4.17
C PHE A 32 -7.57 -2.59 4.53
N ASP A 33 -8.76 -2.47 5.13
CA ASP A 33 -9.37 -1.16 5.39
C ASP A 33 -8.65 -0.38 6.50
N ILE A 34 -8.13 0.79 6.12
CA ILE A 34 -7.67 1.81 7.05
C ILE A 34 -8.90 2.54 7.59
N LYS A 35 -9.27 2.30 8.85
CA LYS A 35 -10.43 2.91 9.51
C LYS A 35 -10.32 4.42 9.65
N GLY A 36 -9.10 4.94 9.85
CA GLY A 36 -8.87 6.37 10.02
C GLY A 36 -7.41 6.77 9.88
N ILE A 37 -7.18 7.98 9.37
CA ILE A 37 -5.86 8.61 9.31
C ILE A 37 -5.96 9.98 9.97
N ASN A 38 -5.32 10.12 11.14
CA ASN A 38 -5.23 11.37 11.87
C ASN A 38 -3.86 12.01 11.56
N VAL A 39 -3.86 13.19 10.92
CA VAL A 39 -2.64 13.91 10.52
C VAL A 39 -2.52 15.22 11.30
N GLY A 40 -1.55 15.29 12.20
CA GLY A 40 -1.15 16.52 12.89
C GLY A 40 0.07 17.16 12.22
N ARG A 41 0.17 18.49 12.27
CA ARG A 41 1.36 19.23 11.87
C ARG A 41 1.85 20.10 13.02
N ASP A 42 3.15 20.05 13.24
CA ASP A 42 3.93 20.95 14.07
C ASP A 42 4.95 21.69 13.19
N ASP A 43 5.55 22.73 13.75
CA ASP A 43 6.47 23.67 13.15
C ASP A 43 7.59 23.04 12.30
N ASN A 44 8.02 21.81 12.61
CA ASN A 44 9.05 21.08 11.83
C ASN A 44 8.69 19.62 11.54
N SER A 45 7.50 19.16 11.95
CA SER A 45 7.15 17.74 11.95
C SER A 45 5.71 17.48 11.47
N ILE A 46 5.49 16.35 10.79
CA ILE A 46 4.15 15.78 10.60
C ILE A 46 4.01 14.56 11.50
N PHE A 47 2.91 14.50 12.24
CA PHE A 47 2.48 13.35 13.02
C PHE A 47 1.38 12.62 12.23
N ILE A 48 1.59 11.34 11.97
CA ILE A 48 0.61 10.48 11.30
C ILE A 48 0.23 9.39 12.28
N SER A 49 -1.04 9.38 12.69
CA SER A 49 -1.65 8.31 13.47
C SER A 49 -2.54 7.49 12.56
N LEU A 50 -2.24 6.20 12.42
CA LEU A 50 -3.00 5.26 11.58
C LEU A 50 -3.84 4.33 12.45
N GLU A 51 -5.15 4.39 12.25
CA GLU A 51 -6.13 3.48 12.82
C GLU A 51 -6.55 2.50 11.75
N GLN A 52 -6.22 1.23 11.96
CA GLN A 52 -6.42 0.14 11.01
C GLN A 52 -7.56 -0.76 11.46
N SER A 53 -8.06 -1.62 10.57
CA SER A 53 -8.98 -2.68 10.99
C SER A 53 -8.32 -3.58 12.04
N SER A 54 -9.14 -4.20 12.91
CA SER A 54 -8.68 -5.08 13.99
C SER A 54 -8.69 -6.56 13.58
N THR A 55 -8.86 -6.84 12.29
CA THR A 55 -9.20 -8.14 11.73
C THR A 55 -8.54 -8.27 10.37
N LEU A 56 -7.78 -9.35 10.16
CA LEU A 56 -7.18 -9.64 8.87
C LEU A 56 -8.20 -10.26 7.89
N PRO A 57 -8.03 -10.05 6.58
CA PRO A 57 -8.76 -10.79 5.56
C PRO A 57 -8.67 -12.33 5.75
N PRO A 58 -9.75 -13.10 5.54
CA PRO A 58 -9.74 -14.55 5.74
C PRO A 58 -8.67 -15.30 4.93
N ASN A 59 -8.39 -14.85 3.70
CA ASN A 59 -7.33 -15.40 2.85
C ASN A 59 -5.91 -15.10 3.36
N ILE A 60 -5.72 -14.03 4.14
CA ILE A 60 -4.44 -13.73 4.80
C ILE A 60 -4.28 -14.63 6.04
N ILE A 61 -5.37 -14.89 6.77
CA ILE A 61 -5.38 -15.84 7.90
C ILE A 61 -5.03 -17.26 7.41
N GLU A 62 -5.64 -17.74 6.33
CA GLU A 62 -5.34 -19.05 5.71
C GLU A 62 -3.86 -19.20 5.31
N LEU A 63 -3.23 -18.13 4.78
CA LEU A 63 -1.80 -18.13 4.47
C LEU A 63 -0.95 -18.19 5.75
N LEU A 64 -1.34 -17.47 6.80
CA LEU A 64 -0.66 -17.53 8.10
C LEU A 64 -0.76 -18.92 8.71
N GLU A 65 -1.93 -19.57 8.73
CA GLU A 65 -2.10 -20.94 9.26
C GLU A 65 -1.19 -21.96 8.56
N ARG A 66 -0.94 -21.77 7.26
CA ARG A 66 0.03 -22.54 6.45
C ARG A 66 1.51 -22.24 6.77
N GLY A 67 1.78 -21.34 7.70
CA GLY A 67 3.14 -20.93 8.10
C GLY A 67 3.80 -19.93 7.14
N ILE A 68 3.07 -19.40 6.16
CA ILE A 68 3.58 -18.40 5.21
C ILE A 68 3.61 -17.05 5.94
N PRO A 69 4.78 -16.39 6.05
CA PRO A 69 4.86 -15.07 6.66
C PRO A 69 4.17 -14.02 5.77
N ILE A 70 3.54 -13.04 6.42
CA ILE A 70 2.88 -11.92 5.75
C ILE A 70 3.54 -10.62 6.22
N ALA A 71 3.98 -9.80 5.27
CA ALA A 71 4.55 -8.48 5.50
C ALA A 71 3.50 -7.40 5.23
N PHE A 72 3.43 -6.43 6.15
CA PHE A 72 2.57 -5.27 6.15
C PHE A 72 3.46 -4.07 5.87
N ASN A 73 3.54 -3.71 4.59
CA ASN A 73 4.39 -2.64 4.09
C ASN A 73 3.59 -1.34 4.06
N LEU A 74 3.75 -0.53 5.11
CA LEU A 74 3.17 0.80 5.18
C LEU A 74 4.05 1.79 4.43
N LYS A 75 3.53 2.32 3.32
CA LYS A 75 4.20 3.29 2.46
C LYS A 75 3.60 4.68 2.62
N ILE A 76 4.49 5.66 2.72
CA ILE A 76 4.12 7.07 2.86
C ILE A 76 4.96 7.90 1.87
N GLU A 77 4.30 8.57 0.94
CA GLU A 77 4.92 9.52 0.01
C GLU A 77 4.49 10.95 0.35
N ILE A 78 5.46 11.85 0.38
CA ILE A 78 5.18 13.29 0.30
C ILE A 78 5.43 13.71 -1.15
N ILE A 79 4.39 14.28 -1.75
CA ILE A 79 4.35 14.62 -3.17
C ILE A 79 4.23 16.14 -3.27
N LYS A 80 5.20 16.79 -3.92
CA LYS A 80 5.11 18.21 -4.26
C LYS A 80 4.21 18.40 -5.46
N GLU A 81 3.20 19.25 -5.31
CA GLU A 81 2.31 19.65 -6.40
C GLU A 81 3.03 20.61 -7.35
N ASN A 82 2.93 20.37 -8.66
CA ASN A 82 3.46 21.26 -9.67
C ASN A 82 2.35 21.75 -10.61
N LYS A 83 2.21 23.07 -10.76
CA LYS A 83 1.11 23.67 -11.56
C LYS A 83 1.26 23.45 -13.07
N PHE A 84 2.50 23.32 -13.56
CA PHE A 84 2.84 23.26 -14.99
C PHE A 84 3.76 22.07 -15.33
N TRP A 85 3.88 21.10 -14.42
CA TRP A 85 4.72 19.91 -14.61
C TRP A 85 4.11 18.73 -13.83
N PHE A 86 4.62 17.52 -14.04
CA PHE A 86 4.21 16.37 -13.23
C PHE A 86 4.52 16.58 -11.74
N ASP A 87 3.59 16.15 -10.88
CA ASP A 87 3.80 16.06 -9.44
C ASP A 87 5.03 15.19 -9.12
N LYS A 88 5.80 15.58 -8.09
CA LYS A 88 7.08 14.93 -7.77
C LYS A 88 7.09 14.37 -6.34
N VAL A 89 7.36 13.08 -6.19
CA VAL A 89 7.70 12.49 -4.89
C VAL A 89 9.01 13.12 -4.40
N ILE A 90 8.97 13.75 -3.22
CA ILE A 90 10.12 14.44 -2.61
C ILE A 90 10.68 13.68 -1.41
N GLN A 91 9.85 12.90 -0.72
CA GLN A 91 10.23 12.01 0.37
C GLN A 91 9.37 10.76 0.29
N HIS A 92 9.97 9.61 0.57
CA HIS A 92 9.28 8.32 0.67
C HIS A 92 9.72 7.62 1.96
N TYR A 93 8.77 6.98 2.64
CA TYR A 93 9.00 6.17 3.82
C TYR A 93 8.35 4.79 3.61
N ASN A 94 9.07 3.74 3.98
CA ASN A 94 8.56 2.37 3.95
C ASN A 94 8.80 1.75 5.33
N TYR A 95 7.72 1.29 5.96
CA TYR A 95 7.73 0.65 7.27
C TYR A 95 7.16 -0.75 7.11
N SER A 96 8.04 -1.76 7.17
CA SER A 96 7.62 -3.16 7.10
C SER A 96 7.44 -3.71 8.51
N TYR A 97 6.26 -4.29 8.77
CA TYR A 97 5.98 -5.12 9.93
C TYR A 97 5.66 -6.52 9.42
N GLN A 98 6.08 -7.58 10.10
CA GLN A 98 5.83 -8.95 9.63
C GLN A 98 5.09 -9.75 10.71
N ILE A 99 4.20 -10.64 10.28
CA ILE A 99 3.58 -11.64 11.13
C ILE A 99 3.76 -13.04 10.52
N LYS A 100 4.03 -14.03 11.37
CA LYS A 100 4.19 -15.44 10.98
C LYS A 100 3.56 -16.34 12.03
N TYR A 101 2.95 -17.44 11.61
CA TYR A 101 2.53 -18.50 12.53
C TYR A 101 3.53 -19.67 12.52
N PHE A 102 3.77 -20.24 13.70
CA PHE A 102 4.60 -21.42 13.89
C PHE A 102 3.76 -22.59 14.38
N SER A 103 3.19 -23.36 13.45
CA SER A 103 2.20 -24.43 13.73
C SER A 103 2.71 -25.49 14.72
N LEU A 104 4.02 -25.81 14.70
CA LEU A 104 4.65 -26.72 15.67
C LEU A 104 4.60 -26.22 17.13
N ARG A 105 4.69 -24.89 17.31
CA ARG A 105 4.69 -24.24 18.63
C ARG A 105 3.31 -23.65 18.99
N LYS A 106 2.40 -23.56 18.01
CA LYS A 106 1.10 -22.89 18.08
C LYS A 106 1.20 -21.44 18.59
N VAL A 107 2.17 -20.70 18.06
CA VAL A 107 2.37 -19.28 18.37
C VAL A 107 2.41 -18.44 17.10
N PHE A 108 1.88 -17.24 17.20
CA PHE A 108 2.10 -16.16 16.24
C PHE A 108 3.34 -15.37 16.66
N GLU A 109 4.10 -14.92 15.68
CA GLU A 109 5.32 -14.15 15.86
C GLU A 109 5.20 -12.86 15.05
N VAL A 110 5.30 -11.72 15.73
CA VAL A 110 5.22 -10.38 15.13
C VAL A 110 6.59 -9.72 15.21
N ILE A 111 7.08 -9.24 14.07
CA ILE A 111 8.36 -8.54 13.92
C ILE A 111 8.07 -7.06 13.67
N ASP A 112 8.66 -6.18 14.47
CA ASP A 112 8.52 -4.73 14.31
C ASP A 112 9.50 -4.13 13.28
N ILE A 113 9.34 -2.84 12.98
CA ILE A 113 10.19 -2.06 12.06
C ILE A 113 11.68 -1.97 12.47
N LYS A 114 12.06 -2.46 13.65
CA LYS A 114 13.44 -2.54 14.13
C LYS A 114 13.96 -3.98 14.15
N GLY A 115 13.17 -4.96 13.72
CA GLY A 115 13.48 -6.39 13.80
C GLY A 115 13.23 -7.00 15.18
N ASN A 116 12.59 -6.31 16.13
CA ASN A 116 12.26 -6.90 17.42
C ASN A 116 11.08 -7.85 17.26
N THR A 117 11.23 -9.03 17.83
CA THR A 117 10.26 -10.12 17.74
C THR A 117 9.42 -10.22 19.01
N LYS A 118 8.10 -10.40 18.86
CA LYS A 118 7.17 -10.70 19.96
C LYS A 118 6.31 -11.91 19.59
N SER A 119 6.20 -12.88 20.51
CA SER A 119 5.40 -14.08 20.31
C SER A 119 4.10 -14.04 21.12
N PHE A 120 3.01 -14.50 20.52
CA PHE A 120 1.65 -14.49 21.06
C PHE A 120 1.01 -15.86 20.88
N LYS A 121 0.14 -16.27 21.82
CA LYS A 121 -0.66 -17.49 21.69
C LYS A 121 -2.00 -17.23 21.01
N SER A 122 -2.58 -16.05 21.22
CA SER A 122 -3.81 -15.63 20.57
C SER A 122 -3.51 -14.93 19.25
N GLU A 123 -4.25 -15.31 18.20
CA GLU A 123 -4.24 -14.63 16.91
C GLU A 123 -4.66 -13.15 17.07
N GLN A 124 -5.71 -12.90 17.86
CA GLN A 124 -6.24 -11.56 18.08
C GLN A 124 -5.21 -10.65 18.78
N GLU A 125 -4.44 -11.16 19.73
CA GLU A 125 -3.34 -10.41 20.37
C GLU A 125 -2.22 -10.09 19.39
N ALA A 126 -1.87 -11.03 18.51
CA ALA A 126 -0.85 -10.84 17.49
C ALA A 126 -1.28 -9.79 16.46
N ILE A 127 -2.51 -9.91 15.94
CA ILE A 127 -3.13 -8.94 15.01
C ILE A 127 -3.23 -7.57 15.68
N GLN A 128 -3.64 -7.48 16.95
CA GLN A 128 -3.65 -6.20 17.67
C GLN A 128 -2.23 -5.63 17.83
N SER A 129 -1.23 -6.41 18.26
CA SER A 129 0.17 -5.93 18.34
C SER A 129 0.69 -5.43 16.99
N LEU A 130 0.31 -6.09 15.90
CA LEU A 130 0.67 -5.75 14.53
C LEU A 130 -0.03 -4.48 14.04
N LEU A 131 -1.35 -4.34 14.22
CA LEU A 131 -2.19 -3.32 13.58
C LEU A 131 -2.58 -2.13 14.49
N ASN A 132 -2.45 -2.26 15.81
CA ASN A 132 -2.83 -1.20 16.75
C ASN A 132 -2.01 0.07 16.50
N LYS A 133 -2.65 1.21 16.81
CA LYS A 133 -2.29 2.60 16.46
C LYS A 133 -0.80 2.80 16.23
N LYS A 134 -0.43 2.99 14.95
CA LYS A 134 0.95 3.34 14.58
C LYS A 134 1.07 4.86 14.54
N GLU A 135 1.97 5.39 15.36
CA GLU A 135 2.34 6.81 15.36
C GLU A 135 3.67 6.98 14.64
N ILE A 136 3.67 7.80 13.59
CA ILE A 136 4.82 8.03 12.72
C ILE A 136 5.12 9.53 12.72
N ILE A 137 6.38 9.87 12.97
CA ILE A 137 6.86 11.24 13.05
C ILE A 137 7.81 11.51 11.89
N ILE A 138 7.32 12.27 10.90
CA ILE A 138 8.12 12.76 9.80
C ILE A 138 8.75 14.09 10.22
N LYS A 139 10.07 14.11 10.42
CA LYS A 139 10.84 15.31 10.79
C LYS A 139 11.36 16.04 9.54
N LYS A 140 11.67 17.34 9.67
CA LYS A 140 12.19 18.20 8.59
C LYS A 140 11.15 18.47 7.49
N TYR A 141 9.89 18.70 7.86
CA TYR A 141 8.82 19.09 6.94
C TYR A 141 8.83 20.60 6.59
N LYS A 142 9.54 21.43 7.37
CA LYS A 142 9.67 22.88 7.13
C LYS A 142 10.23 23.13 5.70
N ASN A 143 9.60 24.04 4.95
CA ASN A 143 9.86 24.42 3.54
C ASN A 143 9.08 23.67 2.43
N LEU A 144 7.99 22.96 2.77
CA LEU A 144 7.19 22.21 1.79
C LEU A 144 5.84 22.90 1.48
N GLU A 145 5.89 23.96 0.67
CA GLU A 145 4.69 24.58 0.10
C GLU A 145 4.01 23.65 -0.92
N LYS A 146 2.69 23.51 -0.78
CA LYS A 146 1.79 22.69 -1.64
C LYS A 146 2.27 21.25 -1.82
N THR A 147 2.04 20.43 -0.80
CA THR A 147 2.30 18.99 -0.85
C THR A 147 1.08 18.16 -0.52
N LYS A 148 0.85 17.12 -1.32
CA LYS A 148 -0.05 16.01 -1.00
C LYS A 148 0.70 15.00 -0.13
N LEU A 149 -0.02 14.38 0.80
CA LEU A 149 0.43 13.22 1.57
C LEU A 149 -0.33 12.01 1.04
N LYS A 150 0.39 10.98 0.59
CA LYS A 150 -0.20 9.74 0.10
C LYS A 150 0.27 8.61 1.01
N ILE A 151 -0.69 7.92 1.62
CA ILE A 151 -0.44 6.81 2.56
C ILE A 151 -1.22 5.60 2.07
N TRP A 152 -0.58 4.45 2.03
CA TRP A 152 -1.24 3.18 1.73
C TRP A 152 -0.49 2.01 2.38
N VAL A 153 -1.18 0.89 2.54
CA VAL A 153 -0.62 -0.36 3.07
C VAL A 153 -0.65 -1.39 1.95
N GLU A 154 0.47 -2.07 1.74
CA GLU A 154 0.57 -3.25 0.88
C GLU A 154 0.77 -4.49 1.74
N LEU A 155 0.03 -5.56 1.42
CA LEU A 155 0.25 -6.89 1.98
C LEU A 155 1.10 -7.69 1.01
N ASP A 156 2.23 -8.21 1.49
CA ASP A 156 3.16 -9.02 0.70
C ASP A 156 3.43 -10.36 1.39
N LYS A 157 3.84 -11.37 0.61
CA LYS A 157 4.27 -12.67 1.14
C LYS A 157 5.78 -12.61 1.37
N GLY A 158 6.21 -12.88 2.60
CA GLY A 158 7.64 -12.91 2.98
C GLY A 158 8.33 -14.23 2.69
#